data_AF-A0A0T5ZFC9-F1
#
_entry.id   AF-A0A0T5ZFC9-F1
#
_cell.length_a   1.000
_cell.length_b   1.000
_cell.length_c   1.000
_cell.angle_alpha   90.00
_cell.angle_beta   90.00
_cell.angle_gamma   90.00
#
_symmetry.space_group_name_H-M   'P 1'
#
loop_
_entity.id
_entity.type
_entity.pdbx_description
1 polymer ?
#
loop_
_entity_poly.entity_id
_entity_poly.type
_entity_poly.pdbx_seq_one_letter_code
_entity_poly.pdbx_strand_id
1 'polypeptide(L)'
;MDISKIERDLISIIKLSSIQAKVFLLVVMEGKMIAEKIGKKLGIPANEALSVAKQLIELGSLIEISENEFEAMHPRFTAVNMYRKMCEREKIEFKRNITVDNIGIALERPYEDARTKYNKN
;
A
#
# COMPACT_ATOMS: atom_id res chain seq x y z
N MET A 1 15.67 2.85 -5.57
CA MET A 1 14.34 2.21 -5.62
C MET A 1 13.66 2.66 -6.89
N ASP A 2 13.25 1.73 -7.75
CA ASP A 2 12.45 2.05 -8.94
C ASP A 2 10.96 1.90 -8.58
N ILE A 3 10.32 3.03 -8.25
CA ILE A 3 8.90 3.05 -7.87
C ILE A 3 8.01 2.58 -9.02
N SER A 4 8.34 2.92 -10.27
CA SER A 4 7.56 2.49 -11.42
C SER A 4 7.60 0.98 -11.61
N LYS A 5 8.73 0.33 -11.31
CA LYS A 5 8.80 -1.14 -11.27
C LYS A 5 7.95 -1.72 -10.16
N ILE A 6 8.01 -1.16 -8.95
CA ILE A 6 7.22 -1.65 -7.82
C ILE A 6 5.71 -1.51 -8.10
N GLU A 7 5.28 -0.37 -8.66
CA GLU A 7 3.90 -0.17 -9.08
C GLU A 7 3.45 -1.22 -10.10
N ARG A 8 4.29 -1.50 -11.11
CA ARG A 8 4.00 -2.57 -12.09
C ARG A 8 3.88 -3.93 -11.42
N ASP A 9 4.79 -4.27 -10.51
CA ASP A 9 4.78 -5.57 -9.82
C ASP A 9 3.55 -5.71 -8.90
N LEU A 10 3.14 -4.64 -8.20
CA LEU A 10 1.90 -4.58 -7.41
C LEU A 10 0.66 -4.86 -8.28
N ILE A 11 0.63 -4.30 -9.50
CA ILE A 11 -0.48 -4.50 -10.44
C ILE A 11 -0.43 -5.90 -11.06
N SER A 12 0.73 -6.34 -11.54
CA SER A 12 0.82 -7.58 -12.34
C SER A 12 0.80 -8.84 -11.48
N ILE A 13 1.44 -8.80 -10.31
CA ILE A 13 1.61 -9.96 -9.41
C ILE A 13 0.52 -9.99 -8.34
N ILE A 14 0.29 -8.88 -7.65
CA ILE A 14 -0.68 -8.79 -6.54
C ILE A 14 -2.09 -8.43 -7.06
N LYS A 15 -2.22 -8.07 -8.34
CA LYS A 15 -3.50 -7.76 -8.99
C LYS A 15 -4.23 -6.60 -8.31
N LEU A 16 -3.48 -5.61 -7.83
CA LEU A 16 -4.05 -4.33 -7.44
C LEU A 16 -4.50 -3.57 -8.69
N SER A 17 -5.56 -2.76 -8.57
CA SER A 17 -5.84 -1.74 -9.58
C SER A 17 -4.74 -0.68 -9.59
N SER A 18 -4.59 0.06 -10.70
CA SER A 18 -3.59 1.14 -10.77
C SER A 18 -3.78 2.17 -9.66
N ILE A 19 -5.04 2.51 -9.32
CA ILE A 19 -5.29 3.48 -8.26
C ILE A 19 -4.98 2.92 -6.85
N GLN A 20 -5.28 1.64 -6.60
CA GLN A 20 -4.89 0.97 -5.36
C GLN A 20 -3.37 0.96 -5.17
N ALA A 21 -2.62 0.61 -6.21
CA ALA A 21 -1.15 0.63 -6.15
C ALA A 21 -0.61 2.03 -5.85
N LYS A 22 -1.16 3.07 -6.49
CA LYS A 22 -0.77 4.47 -6.25
C LYS A 22 -1.09 4.94 -4.83
N VAL A 23 -2.30 4.66 -4.33
CA VAL A 23 -2.68 5.02 -2.96
C VAL A 23 -1.79 4.30 -1.95
N PHE A 24 -1.58 3.00 -2.12
CA PHE A 24 -0.71 2.22 -1.23
C PHE A 24 0.71 2.78 -1.18
N LEU A 25 1.34 2.99 -2.35
CA LEU A 25 2.69 3.53 -2.43
C LEU A 25 2.80 4.93 -1.82
N LEU A 26 1.79 5.78 -2.04
CA LEU A 26 1.75 7.12 -1.48
C LEU A 26 1.76 7.09 0.05
N VAL A 27 0.88 6.28 0.66
CA VAL A 27 0.78 6.16 2.12
C VAL A 27 2.05 5.53 2.72
N VAL A 28 2.66 4.56 2.03
CA VAL A 28 3.94 3.98 2.45
C VAL A 28 5.08 5.01 2.45
N MET A 29 5.17 5.84 1.40
CA MET A 29 6.31 6.75 1.21
C MET A 29 6.19 8.07 1.99
N GLU A 30 4.98 8.51 2.28
CA GLU A 30 4.72 9.80 2.93
C GLU A 30 4.12 9.66 4.34
N GLY A 31 3.79 8.44 4.75
CA GLY A 31 3.26 8.13 6.06
C GLY A 31 1.77 8.39 6.14
N LYS A 32 1.26 8.40 7.39
CA LYS A 32 -0.17 8.53 7.64
C LYS A 32 -0.78 9.78 7.01
N MET A 33 -1.98 9.65 6.46
CA MET A 33 -2.69 10.75 5.81
C MET A 33 -4.18 10.51 5.68
N ILE A 34 -4.95 11.61 5.63
CA ILE A 34 -6.40 11.57 5.39
C ILE A 34 -6.76 11.38 3.91
N ALA A 35 -7.95 10.83 3.64
CA ALA A 35 -8.49 10.62 2.29
C ALA A 35 -8.43 11.87 1.40
N GLU A 36 -8.73 13.06 1.96
CA GLU A 36 -8.68 14.32 1.21
C GLU A 36 -7.28 14.64 0.69
N LYS A 37 -6.25 14.39 1.51
CA LYS A 37 -4.84 14.61 1.14
C LYS A 37 -4.39 13.61 0.09
N ILE A 38 -4.84 12.35 0.18
CA ILE A 38 -4.62 11.33 -0.85
C ILE A 38 -5.23 11.80 -2.17
N GLY A 39 -6.51 12.20 -2.15
CA GLY A 39 -7.23 12.67 -3.34
C GLY A 39 -6.53 13.85 -4.01
N LYS A 40 -6.15 14.86 -3.23
CA LYS A 40 -5.41 16.03 -3.73
C LYS A 40 -4.06 15.65 -4.38
N LYS A 41 -3.32 14.70 -3.80
CA LYS A 41 -2.00 14.29 -4.30
C LYS A 41 -2.09 13.44 -5.56
N LEU A 42 -3.15 12.64 -5.70
CA LEU A 42 -3.36 11.76 -6.85
C LEU A 42 -4.27 12.36 -7.93
N GLY A 43 -4.85 13.54 -7.67
CA GLY A 43 -5.80 14.18 -8.59
C GLY A 43 -7.14 13.44 -8.71
N ILE A 44 -7.57 12.74 -7.65
CA ILE A 44 -8.84 12.01 -7.59
C ILE A 44 -9.79 12.63 -6.55
N PRO A 45 -11.12 12.46 -6.69
CA PRO A 45 -12.08 12.85 -5.66
C PRO A 45 -11.80 12.23 -4.28
N ALA A 46 -12.04 12.98 -3.21
CA ALA A 46 -11.77 12.52 -1.84
C ALA A 46 -12.60 11.27 -1.46
N ASN A 47 -13.83 11.15 -1.94
CA ASN A 47 -14.68 9.96 -1.76
C ASN A 47 -14.12 8.72 -2.50
N GLU A 48 -13.50 8.91 -3.67
CA GLU A 48 -12.80 7.83 -4.38
C GLU A 48 -11.56 7.40 -3.60
N ALA A 49 -10.75 8.35 -3.13
CA ALA A 49 -9.58 8.08 -2.29
C ALA A 49 -9.96 7.32 -1.01
N LEU A 50 -11.06 7.72 -0.36
CA LEU A 50 -11.61 7.04 0.80
C LEU A 50 -12.02 5.60 0.49
N SER A 51 -12.76 5.39 -0.60
CA SER A 51 -13.19 4.06 -1.04
C SER A 51 -11.99 3.15 -1.33
N VAL A 52 -10.99 3.66 -2.05
CA VAL A 52 -9.75 2.90 -2.36
C VAL A 52 -8.96 2.58 -1.09
N ALA A 53 -8.84 3.52 -0.15
CA ALA A 53 -8.16 3.27 1.12
C ALA A 53 -8.86 2.18 1.95
N LYS A 54 -10.20 2.17 1.98
CA LYS A 54 -10.96 1.10 2.66
C LYS A 54 -10.79 -0.27 2.01
N GLN A 55 -10.77 -0.35 0.68
CA GLN A 55 -10.43 -1.60 -0.02
C GLN A 55 -9.01 -2.07 0.30
N LEU A 56 -8.06 -1.15 0.43
CA LEU A 56 -6.69 -1.47 0.82
C LEU A 56 -6.60 -1.95 2.28
N ILE A 57 -7.49 -1.54 3.18
CA ILE A 57 -7.65 -2.13 4.52
C ILE A 57 -8.13 -3.58 4.40
N GLU A 58 -9.15 -3.85 3.58
CA GLU A 58 -9.66 -5.21 3.36
C GLU A 58 -8.58 -6.15 2.80
N LEU A 59 -7.66 -5.59 1.99
CA LEU A 59 -6.48 -6.28 1.46
C LEU A 59 -5.34 -6.43 2.48
N GLY A 60 -5.50 -5.91 3.70
CA GLY A 60 -4.52 -6.02 4.79
C GLY A 60 -3.28 -5.16 4.58
N SER A 61 -3.42 -4.04 3.86
CA SER A 61 -2.30 -3.18 3.50
C SER A 61 -2.23 -1.85 4.25
N LEU A 62 -3.39 -1.29 4.55
CA LEU A 62 -3.56 -0.08 5.35
C LEU A 62 -4.37 -0.40 6.61
N ILE A 63 -4.29 0.51 7.57
CA ILE A 63 -5.18 0.58 8.74
C ILE A 63 -5.74 1.99 8.86
N GLU A 64 -6.94 2.11 9.41
CA GLU A 64 -7.54 3.39 9.77
C GLU A 64 -7.16 3.71 11.23
N ILE A 65 -6.41 4.80 11.44
CA ILE A 65 -5.91 5.20 12.76
C ILE A 65 -6.90 6.15 13.45
N SER A 66 -7.53 7.01 12.67
CA SER A 66 -8.59 7.93 13.06
C SER A 66 -9.55 8.11 11.88
N GLU A 67 -10.65 8.85 12.07
CA GLU A 67 -11.68 8.99 11.05
C GLU A 67 -11.10 9.45 9.69
N ASN A 68 -11.17 8.58 8.69
CA ASN A 68 -10.64 8.77 7.34
C ASN A 68 -9.11 9.01 7.26
N GLU A 69 -8.35 8.70 8.32
CA GLU A 69 -6.89 8.78 8.36
C GLU A 69 -6.26 7.39 8.28
N PHE A 70 -5.42 7.18 7.26
CA PHE A 70 -4.87 5.88 6.93
C PHE A 70 -3.37 5.83 7.13
N GLU A 71 -2.88 4.71 7.65
CA GLU A 71 -1.46 4.41 7.78
C GLU A 71 -1.16 3.05 7.15
N ALA A 72 0.00 2.92 6.50
CA ALA A 72 0.45 1.64 5.99
C ALA A 72 0.92 0.74 7.14
N MET A 73 0.66 -0.56 7.04
CA MET A 73 1.33 -1.55 7.88
C MET A 73 2.75 -1.82 7.34
N HIS A 74 3.58 -2.54 8.12
CA HIS A 74 4.97 -2.80 7.74
C HIS A 74 5.07 -3.53 6.38
N PRO A 75 5.80 -2.99 5.38
CA PRO A 75 5.74 -3.45 3.99
C PRO A 75 6.07 -4.93 3.77
N ARG A 76 7.00 -5.50 4.55
CA ARG A 76 7.33 -6.93 4.48
C ARG A 76 6.12 -7.85 4.74
N PHE A 77 5.26 -7.48 5.70
CA PHE A 77 4.06 -8.25 6.00
C PHE A 77 2.94 -7.90 5.03
N THR A 78 2.78 -6.62 4.73
CA THR A 78 1.73 -6.11 3.84
C THR A 78 1.81 -6.71 2.43
N ALA A 79 2.99 -6.74 1.81
CA ALA A 79 3.15 -7.29 0.47
C ALA A 79 2.74 -8.77 0.41
N VAL A 80 3.15 -9.56 1.40
CA VAL A 80 2.83 -10.99 1.52
C VAL A 80 1.33 -11.19 1.81
N ASN A 81 0.72 -10.37 2.66
CA ASN A 81 -0.70 -10.46 3.01
C ASN A 81 -1.61 -10.13 1.83
N MET A 82 -1.30 -9.06 1.08
CA MET A 82 -2.03 -8.73 -0.14
C MET A 82 -1.91 -9.85 -1.18
N TYR A 83 -0.71 -10.42 -1.34
CA TYR A 83 -0.50 -11.54 -2.24
C TYR A 83 -1.29 -12.78 -1.82
N ARG A 84 -1.34 -13.10 -0.51
CA ARG A 84 -2.13 -14.21 0.01
C ARG A 84 -3.62 -14.03 -0.29
N LYS A 85 -4.18 -12.84 -0.03
CA LYS A 85 -5.59 -12.53 -0.36
C LYS A 85 -5.87 -12.59 -1.86
N MET A 86 -4.92 -12.18 -2.70
CA MET A 86 -5.02 -12.37 -4.14
C MET A 86 -5.08 -13.86 -4.48
N CYS A 87 -4.20 -14.70 -3.91
CA CYS A 87 -4.22 -16.13 -4.14
C CYS A 87 -5.56 -16.78 -3.74
N GLU A 88 -6.12 -16.38 -2.60
CA GLU A 88 -7.43 -16.81 -2.13
C GLU A 88 -8.55 -16.43 -3.13
N ARG A 89 -8.55 -15.18 -3.61
CA ARG A 89 -9.53 -14.69 -4.60
C ARG A 89 -9.45 -15.43 -5.93
N GLU A 90 -8.23 -15.70 -6.41
CA GLU A 90 -7.99 -16.41 -7.67
C GLU A 90 -8.06 -17.94 -7.53
N LYS A 91 -8.31 -18.46 -6.32
CA LYS A 91 -8.33 -19.91 -6.01
C LYS A 91 -7.03 -20.63 -6.40
N ILE A 92 -5.89 -19.97 -6.20
CA ILE A 92 -4.56 -20.54 -6.43
C ILE A 92 -3.87 -20.84 -5.09
N GLU A 93 -3.01 -21.85 -5.09
CA GLU A 93 -2.23 -22.21 -3.90
C GLU A 93 -1.24 -21.09 -3.54
N PHE A 94 -1.26 -20.63 -2.29
CA PHE A 94 -0.28 -19.67 -1.80
C PHE A 94 1.10 -20.33 -1.69
N LYS A 95 2.06 -19.80 -2.45
CA LYS A 95 3.49 -20.16 -2.40
C LYS A 95 4.34 -18.91 -2.29
N ARG A 96 5.55 -19.06 -1.74
CA ARG A 96 6.52 -17.97 -1.68
C ARG A 96 6.76 -17.39 -3.08
N ASN A 97 6.76 -16.06 -3.17
CA ASN A 97 7.02 -15.33 -4.40
C ASN A 97 8.13 -14.30 -4.17
N ILE A 98 9.27 -14.49 -4.85
CA ILE A 98 10.46 -13.64 -4.66
C ILE A 98 10.21 -12.18 -5.04
N THR A 99 9.34 -11.92 -6.02
CA THR A 99 8.97 -10.55 -6.40
C THR A 99 8.19 -9.87 -5.27
N VAL A 100 7.29 -10.60 -4.61
CA VAL A 100 6.53 -10.10 -3.46
C VAL A 100 7.45 -9.80 -2.27
N ASP A 101 8.40 -10.70 -1.97
CA ASP A 101 9.41 -10.48 -0.95
C ASP A 101 10.22 -9.20 -1.24
N ASN A 102 10.63 -9.02 -2.51
CA ASN A 102 11.41 -7.86 -2.96
C ASN A 102 10.61 -6.54 -2.89
N ILE A 103 9.30 -6.56 -3.13
CA ILE A 103 8.43 -5.38 -2.91
C ILE A 103 8.51 -4.95 -1.45
N GLY A 104 8.33 -5.89 -0.53
CA GLY A 104 8.39 -5.63 0.91
C GLY A 104 9.74 -5.05 1.36
N ILE A 105 10.83 -5.63 0.87
CA ILE A 105 12.21 -5.14 1.16
C ILE A 105 12.43 -3.74 0.59
N ALA A 106 12.02 -3.49 -0.65
CA ALA A 106 12.26 -2.21 -1.31
C ALA A 106 11.51 -1.04 -0.66
N LEU A 107 10.34 -1.32 -0.08
CA LEU A 107 9.47 -0.34 0.57
C LEU A 107 9.78 -0.13 2.06
N GLU A 108 10.60 -0.98 2.69
CA GLU A 108 10.92 -0.92 4.12
C GLU A 108 11.56 0.41 4.52
N ARG A 109 12.63 0.82 3.85
CA ARG A 109 13.30 2.08 4.17
C ARG A 109 12.41 3.31 3.95
N PRO A 110 11.71 3.48 2.80
CA PRO A 110 10.75 4.57 2.64
C PRO A 110 9.68 4.62 3.74
N TYR A 111 9.18 3.46 4.14
CA TYR A 111 8.21 3.33 5.24
C TYR A 111 8.79 3.80 6.58
N GLU A 112 10.00 3.35 6.93
CA GLU A 112 10.70 3.78 8.14
C GLU A 112 11.01 5.30 8.13
N ASP A 113 11.49 5.81 7.00
CA ASP A 113 11.78 7.24 6.80
C ASP A 113 10.50 8.09 6.97
N ALA A 114 9.37 7.63 6.43
CA ALA A 114 8.09 8.33 6.54
C ALA A 114 7.58 8.41 7.99
N ARG A 115 7.82 7.36 8.79
CA ARG A 115 7.40 7.30 10.20
C ARG A 115 8.35 8.08 11.13
N THR A 116 9.64 8.05 10.84
CA THR A 116 10.67 8.71 11.67
C THR A 116 10.79 10.20 11.40
N LYS A 117 10.30 10.72 10.27
CA LYS A 117 10.21 12.17 10.00
C LYS A 117 9.39 12.94 11.05
N TYR A 118 8.49 12.28 11.78
CA TYR A 118 7.73 12.88 12.88
C TYR A 118 8.48 12.88 14.23
N ASN A 119 9.66 12.22 14.31
CA ASN A 119 10.45 12.09 15.55
C ASN A 119 11.72 12.96 15.58
N LYS A 120 11.91 13.85 14.59
CA LYS A 120 12.96 14.88 14.68
C LYS A 120 12.39 16.10 15.41
N ASN A 121 12.37 16.01 16.74
CA ASN A 121 12.33 17.17 17.63
C ASN A 121 13.74 17.70 17.84
#